data_AF-A0ABC9X722-F1
#
_entry.id   AF-A0ABC9X722-F1
#
_cell.length_a   1.000
_cell.length_b   1.000
_cell.length_c   1.000
_cell.angle_alpha   90.00
_cell.angle_beta   90.00
_cell.angle_gamma   90.00
#
_symmetry.space_group_name_H-M   'P 1'
#
loop_
_entity.id
_entity.type
_entity.pdbx_description
1 polymer ?
#
loop_
_entity_poly.entity_id
_entity_poly.type
_entity_poly.pdbx_seq_one_letter_code
_entity_poly.pdbx_strand_id
1 'polypeptide(L)'
;MRVAAVGAGVSGLTATKCCLEEGLEPTGFEQSRDIGGLWHYTEHVEAGRPSLCPSVISNTSKEMSVFPDFPYPEDFPVFLPDAQLLDYLWHYTERFGLQKHIKFGTTVVSIRKHPDFATTGQWDVVTETDGKQTSHVFDAVMVCSGNFSKPSLPPHGFPGIEKFQGQYFHSRRYKHPDVFQGKRVLVVGKGNSGVDIAVEASRVAAKSPSALRSRFVREPVLNDDLPSYILTGRITIKPGVKEFKDNSVVFHNCPEEEPIDNRRLLHRL
;
A
#
# COMPACT_ATOMS: atom_id res chain seq x y z
N MET A 1 5.64 4.46 32.46
CA MET A 1 4.34 4.69 31.77
C MET A 1 4.21 3.64 30.69
N ARG A 2 3.11 2.88 30.67
CA ARG A 2 2.86 1.79 29.72
C ARG A 2 2.20 2.33 28.46
N VAL A 3 2.77 2.03 27.29
CA VAL A 3 2.29 2.53 26.00
C VAL A 3 1.92 1.36 25.09
N ALA A 4 0.71 1.37 24.53
CA ALA A 4 0.34 0.42 23.48
C ALA A 4 0.71 1.00 22.10
N ALA A 5 1.47 0.27 21.30
CA ALA A 5 1.73 0.60 19.89
C ALA A 5 0.95 -0.35 18.97
N VAL A 6 0.13 0.18 18.07
CA VAL A 6 -0.76 -0.64 17.21
C VAL A 6 -0.17 -0.77 15.81
N GLY A 7 0.41 -1.92 15.49
CA GLY A 7 1.10 -2.23 14.24
C GLY A 7 2.63 -2.16 14.37
N ALA A 8 3.34 -3.02 13.65
CA ALA A 8 4.80 -3.11 13.59
C ALA A 8 5.38 -2.82 12.19
N GLY A 9 4.70 -1.96 11.43
CA GLY A 9 5.30 -1.31 10.26
C GLY A 9 6.30 -0.21 10.65
N VAL A 10 6.80 0.54 9.68
CA VAL A 10 7.75 1.66 9.87
C VAL A 10 7.37 2.55 11.06
N SER A 11 6.12 3.03 11.10
CA SER A 11 5.63 3.90 12.19
C SER A 11 5.58 3.23 13.56
N GLY A 12 5.32 1.92 13.61
CA GLY A 12 5.25 1.15 14.85
C GLY A 12 6.63 0.85 15.44
N LEU A 13 7.59 0.55 14.57
CA LEU A 13 9.00 0.37 14.95
C LEU A 13 9.57 1.67 15.51
N THR A 14 9.36 2.80 14.84
CA THR A 14 9.83 4.10 15.35
C THR A 14 9.12 4.51 16.64
N ALA A 15 7.80 4.30 16.74
CA ALA A 15 7.05 4.54 17.97
C ALA A 15 7.61 3.73 19.15
N THR A 16 7.89 2.45 18.93
CA THR A 16 8.46 1.56 19.95
C THR A 16 9.85 2.04 20.37
N LYS A 17 10.74 2.37 19.41
CA LYS A 17 12.08 2.90 19.72
C LYS A 17 12.01 4.19 20.52
N CYS A 18 11.23 5.19 20.07
CA CYS A 18 11.12 6.46 20.76
C CYS A 18 10.56 6.29 22.19
N CYS A 19 9.63 5.36 22.41
CA CYS A 19 9.18 5.02 23.75
C CYS A 19 10.33 4.52 24.63
N LEU A 20 11.19 3.63 24.11
CA LEU A 20 12.33 3.10 24.87
C LEU A 20 13.36 4.18 25.19
N GLU A 21 13.64 5.09 24.25
CA GLU A 21 14.58 6.21 24.44
C GLU A 21 14.12 7.16 25.55
N GLU A 22 12.82 7.37 25.68
CA GLU A 22 12.21 8.20 26.73
C GLU A 22 11.96 7.43 28.05
N GLY A 23 12.45 6.19 28.17
CA GLY A 23 12.27 5.37 29.37
C GLY A 23 10.83 4.91 29.61
N LEU A 24 9.99 4.86 28.57
CA LEU A 24 8.64 4.34 28.60
C LEU A 24 8.63 2.81 28.39
N GLU A 25 7.49 2.19 28.64
CA GLU A 25 7.30 0.74 28.53
C GLU A 25 6.35 0.40 27.37
N PRO A 26 6.85 0.30 26.12
CA PRO A 26 6.01 -0.01 24.98
C PRO A 26 5.64 -1.49 24.93
N THR A 27 4.41 -1.75 24.51
CA THR A 27 3.92 -3.06 24.03
C THR A 27 3.34 -2.86 22.63
N GLY A 28 4.05 -3.36 21.63
CA GLY A 28 3.59 -3.42 20.25
C GLY A 28 2.64 -4.60 20.03
N PHE A 29 1.59 -4.37 19.24
CA PHE A 29 0.66 -5.41 18.79
C PHE A 29 0.62 -5.44 17.27
N GLU A 30 1.03 -6.56 16.67
CA GLU A 30 1.06 -6.76 15.23
C GLU A 30 0.18 -7.95 14.85
N GLN A 31 -0.75 -7.72 13.92
CA GLN A 31 -1.71 -8.74 13.49
C GLN A 31 -1.04 -9.87 12.69
N SER A 32 0.05 -9.56 11.97
CA SER A 32 0.82 -10.53 11.21
C SER A 32 1.92 -11.19 12.05
N ARG A 33 2.66 -12.10 11.43
CA ARG A 33 3.76 -12.85 12.07
C ARG A 33 5.13 -12.18 11.91
N ASP A 34 5.16 -11.01 11.29
CA ASP A 34 6.40 -10.33 10.92
C ASP A 34 6.26 -8.80 11.00
N ILE A 35 7.38 -8.08 11.00
CA ILE A 35 7.46 -6.62 10.97
C ILE A 35 7.30 -6.07 9.54
N GLY A 36 7.47 -4.76 9.38
CA GLY A 36 7.62 -4.12 8.07
C GLY A 36 6.31 -3.66 7.43
N GLY A 37 5.19 -4.31 7.75
CA GLY A 37 3.86 -3.87 7.34
C GLY A 37 3.68 -3.88 5.82
N LEU A 38 3.73 -2.69 5.19
CA LEU A 38 3.65 -2.49 3.73
C LEU A 38 4.84 -3.11 2.98
N TRP A 39 6.04 -3.04 3.57
CA TRP A 39 7.28 -3.47 2.94
C TRP A 39 7.54 -4.97 3.08
N HIS A 40 6.74 -5.65 3.89
CA HIS A 40 6.74 -7.11 3.93
C HIS A 40 5.80 -7.64 2.84
N TYR A 41 6.36 -7.88 1.66
CA TYR A 41 5.65 -8.47 0.54
C TYR A 41 5.17 -9.89 0.87
N THR A 42 3.91 -10.17 0.50
CA THR A 42 3.34 -11.52 0.52
C THR A 42 2.58 -11.78 -0.78
N GLU A 43 2.57 -13.02 -1.25
CA GLU A 43 1.87 -13.39 -2.50
C GLU A 43 0.35 -13.15 -2.40
N HIS A 44 -0.23 -13.42 -1.22
CA HIS A 44 -1.66 -13.31 -0.98
C HIS A 44 -2.04 -12.01 -0.27
N VAL A 45 -3.19 -11.43 -0.63
CA VAL A 45 -3.72 -10.24 0.02
C VAL A 45 -4.30 -10.61 1.38
N GLU A 46 -3.71 -10.11 2.45
CA GLU A 46 -4.19 -10.31 3.81
C GLU A 46 -5.23 -9.25 4.21
N ALA A 47 -6.27 -9.64 4.94
CA ALA A 47 -7.25 -8.69 5.45
C ALA A 47 -6.60 -7.74 6.48
N GLY A 48 -7.00 -6.47 6.47
CA GLY A 48 -6.45 -5.48 7.42
C GLY A 48 -5.02 -5.02 7.15
N ARG A 49 -4.28 -5.64 6.21
CA ARG A 49 -2.92 -5.23 5.82
C ARG A 49 -2.88 -4.49 4.49
N PRO A 50 -1.93 -3.56 4.30
CA PRO A 50 -1.56 -3.10 2.97
C PRO A 50 -1.03 -4.27 2.12
N SER A 51 -1.04 -4.12 0.80
CA SER A 51 -0.55 -5.13 -0.14
C SER A 51 0.33 -4.46 -1.17
N LEU A 52 1.47 -5.08 -1.46
CA LEU A 52 2.48 -4.59 -2.38
C LEU A 52 2.60 -5.48 -3.63
N CYS A 53 3.13 -4.94 -4.72
CA CYS A 53 3.61 -5.68 -5.87
C CYS A 53 5.12 -5.96 -5.72
N PRO A 54 5.66 -7.13 -6.14
CA PRO A 54 7.09 -7.43 -6.02
C PRO A 54 7.99 -6.47 -6.82
N SER A 55 7.45 -5.80 -7.84
CA SER A 55 8.20 -4.85 -8.67
C SER A 55 8.37 -3.48 -8.04
N VAL A 56 7.84 -3.23 -6.84
CA VAL A 56 7.90 -1.92 -6.19
C VAL A 56 9.32 -1.59 -5.76
N ILE A 57 9.75 -0.39 -6.15
CA ILE A 57 10.95 0.28 -5.63
C ILE A 57 10.53 1.55 -4.88
N SER A 58 11.35 1.99 -3.93
CA SER A 58 11.11 3.25 -3.23
C SER A 58 11.13 4.40 -4.23
N ASN A 59 10.19 5.33 -4.08
CA ASN A 59 10.12 6.56 -4.87
C ASN A 59 10.84 7.75 -4.19
N THR A 60 11.44 7.50 -3.04
CA THR A 60 12.30 8.44 -2.31
C THR A 60 13.69 7.83 -2.23
N SER A 61 14.73 8.67 -2.36
CA SER A 61 16.12 8.21 -2.28
C SER A 61 16.48 7.75 -0.88
N LYS A 62 17.42 6.79 -0.78
CA LYS A 62 17.86 6.21 0.50
C LYS A 62 18.27 7.28 1.51
N GLU A 63 19.03 8.29 1.10
CA GLU A 63 19.50 9.36 1.97
C GLU A 63 18.37 10.26 2.51
N MET A 64 17.24 10.31 1.81
CA MET A 64 16.08 11.14 2.19
C MET A 64 15.02 10.37 2.98
N SER A 65 15.04 9.04 2.93
CA SER A 65 14.08 8.15 3.62
C SER A 65 14.71 7.36 4.76
N VAL A 66 15.83 7.84 5.28
CA VAL A 66 16.62 7.17 6.32
C VAL A 66 16.12 7.51 7.72
N PHE A 67 16.34 6.61 8.68
CA PHE A 67 16.19 6.99 10.09
C PHE A 67 17.42 7.82 10.49
N PRO A 68 17.25 8.99 11.13
CA PRO A 68 18.35 9.92 11.37
C PRO A 68 19.57 9.32 12.10
N ASP A 69 19.35 8.31 12.94
CA ASP A 69 20.35 7.64 13.75
C ASP A 69 20.68 6.22 13.28
N PHE A 70 20.20 5.83 12.09
CA PHE A 70 20.43 4.51 11.52
C PHE A 70 20.51 4.60 9.99
N PRO A 71 21.70 4.89 9.42
CA PRO A 71 21.86 5.04 7.99
C PRO A 71 21.60 3.72 7.23
N TYR A 72 21.16 3.81 5.97
CA TYR A 72 21.18 2.65 5.08
C TYR A 72 22.63 2.21 4.83
N PRO A 73 22.87 0.91 4.55
CA PRO A 73 24.17 0.44 4.06
C PRO A 73 24.64 1.19 2.81
N GLU A 74 25.95 1.39 2.68
CA GLU A 74 26.55 2.15 1.56
C GLU A 74 26.29 1.48 0.21
N ASP A 75 26.28 0.15 0.17
CA ASP A 75 26.07 -0.69 -1.01
C ASP A 75 24.61 -0.78 -1.45
N PHE A 76 23.66 -0.30 -0.63
CA PHE A 76 22.26 -0.24 -1.02
C PHE A 76 22.05 0.74 -2.19
N PRO A 77 21.16 0.42 -3.15
CA PRO A 77 20.85 1.30 -4.25
C PRO A 77 20.19 2.59 -3.75
N VAL A 78 20.27 3.64 -4.57
CA VAL A 78 19.64 4.94 -4.25
C VAL A 78 18.14 4.79 -4.05
N PHE A 79 17.48 3.93 -4.84
CA PHE A 79 16.07 3.58 -4.69
C PHE A 79 15.95 2.08 -4.38
N LEU A 80 15.26 1.76 -3.30
CA LEU A 80 15.30 0.45 -2.66
C LEU A 80 14.14 -0.43 -3.14
N PRO A 81 14.40 -1.64 -3.65
CA PRO A 81 13.39 -2.69 -3.73
C PRO A 81 12.78 -2.97 -2.35
N ASP A 82 11.55 -3.47 -2.35
CA ASP A 82 10.81 -3.77 -1.12
C ASP A 82 11.56 -4.71 -0.18
N ALA A 83 12.21 -5.75 -0.72
CA ALA A 83 13.01 -6.70 0.05
C ALA A 83 14.18 -6.04 0.80
N GLN A 84 14.92 -5.13 0.16
CA GLN A 84 16.04 -4.44 0.82
C GLN A 84 15.56 -3.45 1.88
N LEU A 85 14.40 -2.85 1.68
CA LEU A 85 13.80 -1.98 2.69
C LEU A 85 13.31 -2.80 3.89
N LEU A 86 12.73 -3.98 3.66
CA LEU A 86 12.40 -4.92 4.73
C LEU A 86 13.65 -5.37 5.52
N ASP A 87 14.74 -5.72 4.83
CA ASP A 87 16.02 -6.08 5.45
C ASP A 87 16.55 -4.94 6.34
N TYR A 88 16.47 -3.70 5.88
CA TYR A 88 16.82 -2.52 6.67
C TYR A 88 15.96 -2.37 7.94
N LEU A 89 14.64 -2.61 7.85
CA LEU A 89 13.75 -2.57 9.00
C LEU A 89 14.03 -3.71 9.99
N TRP A 90 14.44 -4.87 9.51
CA TRP A 90 14.92 -5.97 10.35
C TRP A 90 16.18 -5.58 11.11
N HIS A 91 17.21 -5.07 10.42
CA HIS A 91 18.42 -4.60 11.09
C HIS A 91 18.15 -3.48 12.11
N TYR A 92 17.22 -2.57 11.83
CA TYR A 92 16.78 -1.55 12.77
C TYR A 92 16.12 -2.18 14.01
N THR A 93 15.23 -3.15 13.80
CA THR A 93 14.54 -3.88 14.87
C THR A 93 15.52 -4.62 15.77
N GLU A 94 16.53 -5.28 15.20
CA GLU A 94 17.58 -5.98 15.94
C GLU A 94 18.49 -5.00 16.69
N ARG A 95 18.97 -3.95 16.02
CA ARG A 95 19.90 -2.96 16.57
C ARG A 95 19.38 -2.33 17.85
N PHE A 96 18.09 -1.99 17.87
CA PHE A 96 17.44 -1.34 19.02
C PHE A 96 16.68 -2.33 19.91
N GLY A 97 16.77 -3.64 19.63
CA GLY A 97 16.15 -4.69 20.44
C GLY A 97 14.63 -4.57 20.53
N LEU A 98 13.96 -4.13 19.47
CA LEU A 98 12.53 -3.80 19.45
C LEU A 98 11.65 -5.05 19.45
N GLN A 99 12.12 -6.16 18.88
CA GLN A 99 11.33 -7.38 18.68
C GLN A 99 10.70 -7.92 19.97
N LYS A 100 11.43 -7.85 21.10
CA LYS A 100 10.95 -8.32 22.41
C LYS A 100 9.75 -7.52 22.96
N HIS A 101 9.50 -6.34 22.42
CA HIS A 101 8.39 -5.47 22.79
C HIS A 101 7.15 -5.69 21.92
N ILE A 102 7.23 -6.54 20.88
CA ILE A 102 6.17 -6.72 19.88
C ILE A 102 5.53 -8.09 20.05
N LYS A 103 4.20 -8.12 20.13
CA LYS A 103 3.38 -9.33 20.12
C LYS A 103 2.82 -9.55 18.72
N PHE A 104 3.37 -10.54 18.03
CA PHE A 104 2.92 -10.97 16.70
C PHE A 104 1.70 -11.88 16.77
N GLY A 105 0.94 -11.96 15.67
CA GLY A 105 -0.32 -12.70 15.61
C GLY A 105 -1.39 -12.13 16.54
N THR A 106 -1.27 -10.85 16.92
CA THR A 106 -2.14 -10.19 17.89
C THR A 106 -2.83 -8.98 17.27
N THR A 107 -4.12 -9.12 16.99
CA THR A 107 -4.94 -8.06 16.39
C THR A 107 -5.53 -7.17 17.47
N VAL A 108 -5.34 -5.85 17.39
CA VAL A 108 -6.09 -4.90 18.24
C VAL A 108 -7.49 -4.73 17.66
N VAL A 109 -8.52 -5.14 18.40
CA VAL A 109 -9.92 -5.12 17.94
C VAL A 109 -10.71 -3.93 18.48
N SER A 110 -10.28 -3.32 19.59
CA SER A 110 -10.93 -2.15 20.16
C SER A 110 -9.97 -1.34 21.02
N ILE A 111 -10.10 -0.01 20.95
CA ILE A 111 -9.43 0.95 21.83
C ILE A 111 -10.51 1.88 22.36
N ARG A 112 -10.67 1.95 23.69
CA ARG A 112 -11.68 2.81 24.34
C ARG A 112 -11.04 3.55 25.51
N LYS A 113 -11.58 4.71 25.84
CA LYS A 113 -11.25 5.39 27.08
C LYS A 113 -11.64 4.49 28.25
N HIS A 114 -10.75 4.32 29.22
CA HIS A 114 -11.06 3.64 30.48
C HIS A 114 -12.20 4.40 31.21
N PRO A 115 -13.05 3.75 32.03
CA PRO A 115 -14.12 4.43 32.76
C PRO A 115 -13.67 5.68 33.53
N ASP A 116 -12.48 5.62 34.13
CA ASP A 116 -11.87 6.73 34.89
C ASP A 116 -10.93 7.61 34.05
N PHE A 117 -11.11 7.68 32.72
CA PHE A 117 -10.22 8.44 31.83
C PHE A 117 -10.07 9.91 32.22
N ALA A 118 -11.12 10.53 32.76
CA ALA A 118 -11.08 11.95 33.15
C ALA A 118 -10.05 12.26 34.24
N THR A 119 -9.70 11.27 35.07
CA THR A 119 -8.69 11.40 36.13
C THR A 119 -7.38 10.68 35.78
N THR A 120 -7.45 9.57 35.06
CA THR A 120 -6.28 8.69 34.78
C THR A 120 -5.66 8.90 33.40
N GLY A 121 -6.45 9.32 32.40
CA GLY A 121 -6.03 9.35 30.99
C GLY A 121 -5.86 7.97 30.33
N GLN A 122 -6.21 6.87 31.01
CA GLN A 122 -5.91 5.50 30.59
C GLN A 122 -6.87 4.94 29.55
N TRP A 123 -6.39 3.96 28.77
CA TRP A 123 -7.12 3.33 27.68
C TRP A 123 -7.30 1.83 27.91
N ASP A 124 -8.50 1.34 27.61
CA ASP A 124 -8.79 -0.08 27.43
C ASP A 124 -8.46 -0.51 26.00
N VAL A 125 -7.47 -1.39 25.86
CA VAL A 125 -7.05 -1.98 24.59
C VAL A 125 -7.44 -3.46 24.61
N VAL A 126 -8.33 -3.85 23.70
CA VAL A 126 -8.75 -5.24 23.52
C VAL A 126 -7.99 -5.84 22.33
N THR A 127 -7.33 -6.95 22.57
CA THR A 127 -6.54 -7.70 21.58
C THR A 127 -7.12 -9.09 21.36
N GLU A 128 -7.02 -9.60 20.15
CA GLU A 128 -7.39 -10.97 19.79
C GLU A 128 -6.16 -11.75 19.31
N THR A 129 -5.99 -12.97 19.82
CA THR A 129 -4.93 -13.91 19.40
C THR A 129 -5.54 -15.31 19.41
N ASP A 130 -5.40 -16.03 18.30
CA ASP A 130 -6.00 -17.37 18.10
C ASP A 130 -7.50 -17.44 18.46
N GLY A 131 -8.26 -16.39 18.10
CA GLY A 131 -9.70 -16.27 18.38
C GLY A 131 -10.05 -15.94 19.85
N LYS A 132 -9.05 -15.74 20.72
CA LYS A 132 -9.26 -15.37 22.13
C LYS A 132 -9.00 -13.88 22.35
N GLN A 133 -9.99 -13.19 22.90
CA GLN A 133 -9.85 -11.78 23.28
C GLN A 133 -9.28 -11.61 24.69
N THR A 134 -8.41 -10.62 24.85
CA THR A 134 -7.80 -10.20 26.11
C THR A 134 -7.86 -8.69 26.22
N SER A 135 -8.23 -8.16 27.40
CA SER A 135 -8.27 -6.73 27.67
C SER A 135 -7.04 -6.29 28.44
N HIS A 136 -6.50 -5.12 28.10
CA HIS A 136 -5.32 -4.53 28.72
C HIS A 136 -5.59 -3.05 29.01
N VAL A 137 -5.12 -2.55 30.15
CA VAL A 137 -5.14 -1.11 30.45
C VAL A 137 -3.75 -0.53 30.15
N PHE A 138 -3.71 0.59 29.42
CA PHE A 138 -2.49 1.32 29.08
C PHE A 138 -2.63 2.81 29.41
N ASP A 139 -1.51 3.47 29.72
CA ASP A 139 -1.48 4.89 30.03
C ASP A 139 -1.56 5.76 28.77
N ALA A 140 -1.04 5.26 27.65
CA ALA A 140 -1.12 5.90 26.35
C ALA A 140 -1.23 4.88 25.22
N VAL A 141 -1.70 5.35 24.05
CA VAL A 141 -1.85 4.53 22.84
C VAL A 141 -1.29 5.28 21.63
N MET A 142 -0.43 4.63 20.86
CA MET A 142 0.09 5.09 19.58
C MET A 142 -0.50 4.23 18.45
N VAL A 143 -1.29 4.84 17.58
CA VAL A 143 -1.94 4.13 16.46
C VAL A 143 -1.04 4.19 15.23
N CYS A 144 -0.48 3.04 14.85
CA CYS A 144 0.51 2.90 13.77
C CYS A 144 0.02 1.93 12.67
N SER A 145 -1.29 1.76 12.51
CA SER A 145 -1.92 0.81 11.59
C SER A 145 -1.82 1.18 10.10
N GLY A 146 -1.39 2.41 9.80
CA GLY A 146 -1.26 2.92 8.43
C GLY A 146 -2.60 3.16 7.73
N ASN A 147 -2.54 3.74 6.52
CA ASN A 147 -3.72 4.21 5.79
C ASN A 147 -3.99 3.48 4.46
N PHE A 148 -3.14 2.54 4.06
CA PHE A 148 -3.17 1.90 2.72
C PHE A 148 -3.79 0.49 2.69
N SER A 149 -4.38 0.03 3.80
CA SER A 149 -4.99 -1.31 3.90
C SER A 149 -6.39 -1.39 3.30
N LYS A 150 -7.19 -0.31 3.38
CA LYS A 150 -8.56 -0.29 2.85
C LYS A 150 -8.57 0.26 1.42
N PRO A 151 -8.98 -0.53 0.41
CA PRO A 151 -9.04 -0.04 -0.97
C PRO A 151 -10.12 1.02 -1.13
N SER A 152 -9.81 2.10 -1.86
CA SER A 152 -10.77 3.13 -2.24
C SER A 152 -11.40 2.77 -3.59
N LEU A 153 -12.47 1.99 -3.55
CA LEU A 153 -13.27 1.65 -4.71
C LEU A 153 -14.61 2.39 -4.63
N PRO A 154 -14.87 3.39 -5.49
CA PRO A 154 -16.18 4.04 -5.50
C PRO A 154 -17.23 3.03 -5.99
N PRO A 155 -18.23 2.63 -5.16
CA PRO A 155 -19.17 1.55 -5.49
C PRO A 155 -20.01 1.82 -6.74
N HIS A 156 -20.21 3.09 -7.09
CA HIS A 156 -20.91 3.56 -8.29
C HIS A 156 -20.06 4.55 -9.10
N GLY A 157 -18.73 4.51 -8.96
CA GLY A 157 -17.86 5.55 -9.50
C GLY A 157 -17.71 5.57 -11.02
N PHE A 158 -18.23 4.55 -11.71
CA PHE A 158 -18.14 4.42 -13.15
C PHE A 158 -19.48 3.92 -13.71
N PRO A 159 -20.23 4.77 -14.45
CA PRO A 159 -21.47 4.35 -15.11
C PRO A 159 -21.25 3.12 -16.00
N GLY A 160 -22.15 2.12 -15.93
CA GLY A 160 -22.14 0.93 -16.78
C GLY A 160 -21.15 -0.15 -16.37
N ILE A 161 -20.38 0.03 -15.28
CA ILE A 161 -19.37 -0.94 -14.84
C ILE A 161 -19.98 -2.30 -14.47
N GLU A 162 -21.24 -2.31 -14.03
CA GLU A 162 -22.02 -3.51 -13.72
C GLU A 162 -22.34 -4.37 -14.95
N LYS A 163 -22.29 -3.78 -16.16
CA LYS A 163 -22.52 -4.49 -17.43
C LYS A 163 -21.24 -5.07 -18.02
N PHE A 164 -20.09 -4.59 -17.56
CA PHE A 164 -18.79 -5.02 -18.09
C PHE A 164 -18.57 -6.51 -17.81
N GLN A 165 -18.39 -7.29 -18.87
CA GLN A 165 -18.21 -8.74 -18.81
C GLN A 165 -16.76 -9.16 -18.54
N GLY A 166 -15.83 -8.22 -18.71
CA GLY A 166 -14.43 -8.43 -18.38
C GLY A 166 -14.16 -8.39 -16.87
N GLN A 167 -12.99 -8.88 -16.47
CA GLN A 167 -12.58 -8.87 -15.07
C GLN A 167 -12.05 -7.49 -14.67
N TYR A 168 -12.19 -7.12 -13.39
CA TYR A 168 -11.59 -5.90 -12.85
C TYR A 168 -11.23 -6.08 -11.37
N PHE A 169 -10.19 -5.38 -10.90
CA PHE A 169 -9.73 -5.43 -9.52
C PHE A 169 -9.00 -4.14 -9.12
N HIS A 170 -8.93 -3.84 -7.82
CA HIS A 170 -8.17 -2.70 -7.30
C HIS A 170 -6.65 -2.97 -7.34
N SER A 171 -5.81 -1.93 -7.41
CA SER A 171 -4.34 -2.03 -7.34
C SER A 171 -3.83 -2.92 -6.21
N ARG A 172 -4.49 -2.86 -5.05
CA ARG A 172 -4.24 -3.73 -3.89
C ARG A 172 -4.20 -5.25 -4.20
N ARG A 173 -4.94 -5.70 -5.22
CA ARG A 173 -4.99 -7.12 -5.65
C ARG A 173 -3.98 -7.46 -6.74
N TYR A 174 -3.27 -6.48 -7.29
CA TYR A 174 -2.22 -6.73 -8.28
C TYR A 174 -0.98 -7.34 -7.62
N LYS A 175 -0.36 -8.30 -8.31
CA LYS A 175 0.87 -8.99 -7.88
C LYS A 175 1.84 -9.22 -9.03
N HIS A 176 1.35 -9.78 -10.13
CA HIS A 176 2.22 -10.15 -11.25
C HIS A 176 1.59 -9.73 -12.59
N PRO A 177 2.39 -9.34 -13.58
CA PRO A 177 1.91 -8.85 -14.86
C PRO A 177 1.30 -9.94 -15.74
N ASP A 178 1.52 -11.23 -15.45
CA ASP A 178 1.00 -12.38 -16.22
C ASP A 178 -0.52 -12.34 -16.42
N VAL A 179 -1.22 -11.70 -15.48
CA VAL A 179 -2.66 -11.45 -15.56
C VAL A 179 -3.08 -10.61 -16.77
N PHE A 180 -2.14 -9.89 -17.38
CA PHE A 180 -2.33 -9.00 -18.53
C PHE A 180 -1.81 -9.58 -19.85
N GLN A 181 -1.24 -10.79 -19.85
CA GLN A 181 -0.61 -11.40 -21.03
C GLN A 181 -1.57 -11.42 -22.24
N GLY A 182 -1.20 -10.71 -23.30
CA GLY A 182 -1.96 -10.63 -24.55
C GLY A 182 -3.35 -9.99 -24.41
N LYS A 183 -3.60 -9.19 -23.35
CA LYS A 183 -4.87 -8.51 -23.09
C LYS A 183 -4.80 -7.02 -23.44
N ARG A 184 -5.93 -6.42 -23.82
CA ARG A 184 -6.14 -4.97 -23.81
C ARG A 184 -6.45 -4.51 -22.39
N VAL A 185 -5.57 -3.73 -21.78
CA VAL A 185 -5.64 -3.33 -20.37
C VAL A 185 -6.01 -1.85 -20.24
N LEU A 186 -6.96 -1.57 -19.35
CA LEU A 186 -7.25 -0.22 -18.87
C LEU A 186 -6.75 -0.09 -17.43
N VAL A 187 -5.88 0.89 -17.18
CA VAL A 187 -5.52 1.30 -15.82
C VAL A 187 -6.19 2.63 -15.52
N VAL A 188 -7.09 2.63 -14.53
CA VAL A 188 -7.77 3.85 -14.13
C VAL A 188 -7.14 4.38 -12.86
N GLY A 189 -6.57 5.59 -12.93
CA GLY A 189 -5.86 6.22 -11.83
C GLY A 189 -4.44 6.60 -12.21
N LYS A 190 -4.01 7.80 -11.83
CA LYS A 190 -2.67 8.33 -12.10
C LYS A 190 -1.85 8.54 -10.82
N GLY A 191 -2.09 7.74 -9.79
CA GLY A 191 -1.14 7.67 -8.67
C GLY A 191 0.03 6.77 -9.04
N ASN A 192 1.08 6.76 -8.22
CA ASN A 192 2.32 6.02 -8.50
C ASN A 192 2.05 4.56 -8.87
N SER A 193 1.26 3.83 -8.06
CA SER A 193 0.93 2.44 -8.40
C SER A 193 0.12 2.30 -9.70
N GLY A 194 -0.71 3.27 -10.08
CA GLY A 194 -1.40 3.22 -11.39
C GLY A 194 -0.42 3.38 -12.56
N VAL A 195 0.59 4.25 -12.42
CA VAL A 195 1.63 4.44 -13.43
C VAL A 195 2.52 3.20 -13.55
N ASP A 196 3.01 2.68 -12.43
CA ASP A 196 3.91 1.53 -12.43
C ASP A 196 3.23 0.29 -13.01
N ILE A 197 1.97 0.06 -12.62
CA ILE A 197 1.20 -1.07 -13.16
C ILE A 197 0.93 -0.90 -14.66
N ALA A 198 0.68 0.32 -15.14
CA ALA A 198 0.50 0.56 -16.57
C ALA A 198 1.79 0.29 -17.36
N VAL A 199 2.94 0.72 -16.83
CA VAL A 199 4.26 0.44 -17.40
C VAL A 199 4.52 -1.07 -17.44
N GLU A 200 4.29 -1.77 -16.33
CA GLU A 200 4.51 -3.22 -16.25
C GLU A 200 3.56 -4.00 -17.16
N ALA A 201 2.28 -3.65 -17.17
CA ALA A 201 1.29 -4.25 -18.07
C ALA A 201 1.68 -4.06 -19.54
N SER A 202 2.22 -2.90 -19.93
CA SER A 202 2.59 -2.61 -21.32
C SER A 202 3.67 -3.54 -21.89
N ARG A 203 4.43 -4.24 -21.03
CA ARG A 203 5.46 -5.20 -21.42
C ARG A 203 4.88 -6.53 -21.93
N VAL A 204 3.66 -6.89 -21.48
CA VAL A 204 3.03 -8.20 -21.71
C VAL A 204 1.64 -8.10 -22.37
N ALA A 205 1.01 -6.94 -22.30
CA ALA A 205 -0.29 -6.66 -22.89
C ALA A 205 -0.27 -6.76 -24.43
N ALA A 206 -1.44 -6.94 -25.03
CA ALA A 206 -1.57 -6.84 -26.48
C ALA A 206 -1.12 -5.44 -26.94
N LYS A 207 -0.38 -5.35 -28.06
CA LYS A 207 0.22 -4.11 -28.61
C LYS A 207 -0.80 -3.05 -29.12
N SER A 208 -2.07 -3.14 -28.70
CA SER A 208 -3.16 -2.22 -29.06
C SER A 208 -3.28 -1.11 -27.99
N PRO A 209 -3.75 0.12 -28.31
CA PRO A 209 -3.52 1.29 -27.47
C PRO A 209 -4.14 1.13 -26.08
N SER A 210 -3.28 1.07 -25.05
CA SER A 210 -3.69 0.93 -23.65
C SER A 210 -3.95 2.31 -23.06
N ALA A 211 -5.16 2.57 -22.59
CA ALA A 211 -5.63 3.87 -22.12
C ALA A 211 -5.22 4.20 -20.67
N LEU A 212 -4.72 5.41 -20.40
CA LEU A 212 -4.32 5.94 -19.08
C LEU A 212 -5.00 7.29 -18.78
N ARG A 213 -5.70 7.48 -17.65
CA ARG A 213 -6.41 8.74 -17.33
C ARG A 213 -5.49 9.96 -17.03
N SER A 214 -5.88 11.21 -17.38
CA SER A 214 -5.17 12.46 -16.99
C SER A 214 -6.02 13.70 -16.59
N ARG A 215 -5.60 14.39 -15.49
CA ARG A 215 -5.52 15.87 -15.29
C ARG A 215 -4.21 16.13 -14.51
N PHE A 216 -3.42 17.13 -14.91
CA PHE A 216 -2.05 17.37 -14.40
C PHE A 216 -2.01 18.35 -13.20
N VAL A 217 -1.18 18.03 -12.20
CA VAL A 217 -0.42 19.00 -11.39
C VAL A 217 1.04 18.52 -11.39
N ARG A 218 1.97 19.45 -11.60
CA ARG A 218 3.41 19.20 -11.84
C ARG A 218 4.13 18.89 -10.54
N GLU A 219 4.80 17.74 -10.45
CA GLU A 219 5.95 17.49 -9.58
C GLU A 219 6.75 16.30 -10.19
N PRO A 220 8.07 16.43 -10.40
CA PRO A 220 8.87 15.42 -11.11
C PRO A 220 9.37 14.33 -10.16
N VAL A 221 8.64 13.23 -10.04
CA VAL A 221 9.17 11.88 -9.73
C VAL A 221 8.31 10.86 -10.50
N LEU A 222 8.23 11.03 -11.82
CA LEU A 222 7.50 10.11 -12.70
C LEU A 222 8.48 9.07 -13.21
N ASN A 223 8.19 7.80 -12.90
CA ASN A 223 8.73 6.58 -13.51
C ASN A 223 9.43 6.86 -14.87
N ASP A 224 10.75 6.63 -14.92
CA ASP A 224 11.63 6.97 -16.05
C ASP A 224 11.17 6.34 -17.37
N ASP A 225 10.45 5.23 -17.29
CA ASP A 225 9.96 4.48 -18.42
C ASP A 225 8.75 5.15 -19.10
N LEU A 226 7.83 5.78 -18.33
CA LEU A 226 6.51 6.20 -18.83
C LEU A 226 6.58 7.08 -20.09
N PRO A 227 7.45 8.11 -20.20
CA PRO A 227 7.55 8.92 -21.41
C PRO A 227 7.91 8.08 -22.64
N SER A 228 8.81 7.11 -22.51
CA SER A 228 9.23 6.24 -23.61
C SER A 228 8.09 5.32 -24.09
N TYR A 229 7.29 4.78 -23.16
CA TYR A 229 6.14 3.95 -23.49
C TYR A 229 5.00 4.74 -24.14
N ILE A 230 4.86 6.04 -23.80
CA ILE A 230 3.94 6.95 -24.51
C ILE A 230 4.43 7.22 -25.92
N LEU A 231 5.71 7.57 -26.09
CA LEU A 231 6.30 7.89 -27.40
C LEU A 231 6.28 6.69 -28.36
N THR A 232 6.45 5.47 -27.85
CA THR A 232 6.40 4.24 -28.64
C THR A 232 4.97 3.74 -28.90
N GLY A 233 3.94 4.43 -28.40
CA GLY A 233 2.54 4.06 -28.56
C GLY A 233 2.10 2.85 -27.74
N ARG A 234 2.95 2.32 -26.85
CA ARG A 234 2.62 1.20 -25.96
C ARG A 234 1.64 1.61 -24.86
N ILE A 235 1.71 2.87 -24.41
CA ILE A 235 0.76 3.47 -23.48
C ILE A 235 0.16 4.72 -24.13
N THR A 236 -1.15 4.86 -24.06
CA THR A 236 -1.89 6.03 -24.55
C THR A 236 -2.61 6.68 -23.39
N ILE A 237 -2.45 7.99 -23.18
CA ILE A 237 -3.21 8.70 -22.15
C ILE A 237 -4.59 9.08 -22.72
N LYS A 238 -5.67 8.67 -22.03
CA LYS A 238 -7.06 9.02 -22.30
C LYS A 238 -7.65 9.97 -21.26
N PRO A 239 -8.75 10.67 -21.57
CA PRO A 239 -9.53 11.43 -20.60
C PRO A 239 -10.21 10.54 -19.54
N GLY A 240 -11.05 11.12 -18.69
CA GLY A 240 -11.85 10.35 -17.74
C GLY A 240 -12.79 9.36 -18.44
N VAL A 241 -13.05 8.20 -17.81
CA VAL A 241 -14.05 7.27 -18.31
C VAL A 241 -15.43 7.90 -18.21
N LYS A 242 -16.17 7.90 -19.33
CA LYS A 242 -17.56 8.35 -19.40
C LYS A 242 -18.51 7.22 -19.02
N GLU A 243 -18.34 6.05 -19.63
CA GLU A 243 -19.16 4.86 -19.37
C GLU A 243 -18.41 3.58 -19.74
N PHE A 244 -18.76 2.49 -19.07
CA PHE A 244 -18.44 1.12 -19.47
C PHE A 244 -19.60 0.53 -20.25
N LYS A 245 -19.26 -0.30 -21.24
CA LYS A 245 -20.17 -1.20 -21.94
C LYS A 245 -19.72 -2.64 -21.71
N ASP A 246 -20.35 -3.59 -22.39
CA ASP A 246 -20.13 -5.02 -22.15
C ASP A 246 -18.66 -5.44 -22.29
N ASN A 247 -17.95 -4.98 -23.33
CA ASN A 247 -16.56 -5.35 -23.62
C ASN A 247 -15.68 -4.15 -24.03
N SER A 248 -16.09 -2.94 -23.64
CA SER A 248 -15.46 -1.71 -24.09
C SER A 248 -15.71 -0.54 -23.13
N VAL A 249 -15.03 0.57 -23.39
CA VAL A 249 -15.17 1.81 -22.63
C VAL A 249 -15.32 2.99 -23.58
N VAL A 250 -16.04 4.00 -23.12
CA VAL A 250 -16.10 5.32 -23.76
C VAL A 250 -15.45 6.32 -22.83
N PHE A 251 -14.59 7.18 -23.38
CA PHE A 251 -13.94 8.25 -22.62
C PHE A 251 -14.64 9.60 -22.86
N HIS A 252 -14.56 10.50 -21.90
CA HIS A 252 -15.02 11.88 -22.10
C HIS A 252 -14.23 12.54 -23.23
N ASN A 253 -14.92 13.31 -24.08
CA ASN A 253 -14.33 14.02 -25.22
C ASN A 253 -13.67 13.10 -26.28
N CYS A 254 -13.92 11.79 -26.22
CA CYS A 254 -13.54 10.82 -27.26
C CYS A 254 -14.82 10.08 -27.70
N PRO A 255 -15.29 10.29 -28.94
CA PRO A 255 -16.51 9.63 -29.41
C PRO A 255 -16.31 8.15 -29.73
N GLU A 256 -15.06 7.72 -29.94
CA GLU A 256 -14.72 6.32 -30.26
C GLU A 256 -14.82 5.42 -29.03
N GLU A 257 -15.38 4.24 -29.25
CA GLU A 257 -15.48 3.17 -28.27
C GLU A 257 -14.21 2.31 -28.34
N GLU A 258 -13.56 2.11 -27.20
CA GLU A 258 -12.31 1.35 -27.13
C GLU A 258 -12.55 -0.03 -26.52
N PRO A 259 -12.24 -1.12 -27.26
CA PRO A 259 -12.41 -2.46 -26.73
C PRO A 259 -11.38 -2.73 -25.63
N ILE A 260 -11.81 -3.40 -24.56
CA ILE A 260 -10.96 -3.78 -23.42
C ILE A 260 -11.13 -5.27 -23.17
N ASP A 261 -10.03 -5.98 -22.94
CA ASP A 261 -10.05 -7.40 -22.62
C ASP A 261 -10.04 -7.63 -21.10
N ASN A 262 -10.47 -8.83 -20.75
CA ASN A 262 -10.64 -9.43 -19.44
C ASN A 262 -9.49 -9.24 -18.41
N ARG A 263 -9.20 -8.01 -17.93
CA ARG A 263 -8.67 -7.68 -16.57
C ARG A 263 -8.29 -6.19 -16.46
N ARG A 264 -9.05 -5.42 -15.67
CA ARG A 264 -8.80 -4.00 -15.36
C ARG A 264 -8.16 -3.80 -14.00
N LEU A 265 -7.27 -2.82 -13.92
CA LEU A 265 -6.81 -2.25 -12.65
C LEU A 265 -7.57 -0.96 -12.31
N LEU A 266 -8.22 -0.94 -11.15
CA LEU A 266 -8.76 0.25 -10.51
C LEU A 266 -7.74 0.78 -9.51
N HIS A 267 -7.19 1.95 -9.79
CA HIS A 267 -6.36 2.71 -8.86
C HIS A 267 -7.02 4.08 -8.59
N ARG A 268 -7.28 4.41 -7.34
CA ARG A 268 -7.32 5.82 -6.92
C ARG A 268 -6.79 5.90 -5.51
N LEU A 269 -5.82 6.81 -5.32
CA LEU A 269 -5.62 7.48 -4.04
C LEU A 269 -6.68 8.56 -3.94
#